data_AF-A0A966NN13-F1
#
_entry.id   AF-A0A966NN13-F1
#
_cell.length_a   1.000
_cell.length_b   1.000
_cell.length_c   1.000
_cell.angle_alpha   90.00
_cell.angle_beta   90.00
_cell.angle_gamma   90.00
#
_symmetry.space_group_name_H-M   'P 1'
#
loop_
_entity.id
_entity.type
_entity.pdbx_description
1 polymer ?
#
loop_
_entity_poly.entity_id
_entity_poly.type
_entity_poly.pdbx_seq_one_letter_code
_entity_poly.pdbx_strand_id
1 'polypeptide(L)'
;DGDRVLRQAQIIIDFVVGYEATLTIDGIALPVTRLDELSASGGAPEPGAQVELPPTAVYDPGNHVLSFQPQIGALIEEFSQGEHTAVVTYWKTLDGPEKSRTFQWRFITD
;
A
#
# COMPACT_ATOMS: atom_id res chain seq x y z
N ASP A 1 -0.70 -26.77 20.07
CA ASP A 1 -0.65 -25.50 20.78
C ASP A 1 0.64 -24.82 20.35
N GLY A 2 0.56 -23.72 19.61
CA GLY A 2 1.72 -23.17 18.92
C GLY A 2 1.34 -22.05 17.96
N ASP A 3 1.02 -20.90 18.53
CA ASP A 3 1.31 -19.56 18.00
C ASP A 3 1.15 -19.41 16.47
N ARG A 4 -0.10 -19.39 15.99
CA ARG A 4 -0.39 -18.77 14.69
C ARG A 4 -0.26 -17.27 14.91
N VAL A 5 0.94 -16.74 14.67
CA VAL A 5 1.14 -15.31 14.49
C VAL A 5 0.11 -14.85 13.46
N LEU A 6 -0.90 -14.12 13.92
CA LEU A 6 -1.85 -13.36 13.10
C LEU A 6 -1.01 -12.32 12.36
N ARG A 7 -0.38 -12.72 11.25
CA ARG A 7 0.33 -11.77 10.41
C ARG A 7 -0.78 -11.02 9.69
N GLN A 8 -1.12 -9.83 10.21
CA GLN A 8 -1.90 -8.84 9.49
C GLN A 8 -1.47 -8.91 8.02
N ALA A 9 -2.41 -9.23 7.11
CA ALA A 9 -2.05 -9.32 5.70
C ALA A 9 -1.52 -7.95 5.28
N GLN A 10 -0.24 -7.87 4.93
CA GLN A 10 0.35 -6.66 4.37
C GLN A 10 0.29 -6.81 2.86
N ILE A 11 -0.20 -5.77 2.18
CA ILE A 11 -0.17 -5.72 0.73
C ILE A 11 1.10 -5.02 0.32
N ILE A 12 1.93 -5.68 -0.50
CA ILE A 12 3.17 -5.12 -1.05
C ILE A 12 3.15 -5.38 -2.55
N ILE A 13 3.33 -4.33 -3.33
CA ILE A 13 3.35 -4.38 -4.79
C ILE A 13 4.64 -3.72 -5.26
N ASP A 14 5.47 -4.49 -5.95
CA ASP A 14 6.71 -4.02 -6.55
C ASP A 14 6.45 -3.56 -7.99
N PHE A 15 6.97 -2.38 -8.33
CA PHE A 15 6.89 -1.83 -9.67
C PHE A 15 8.28 -1.65 -10.26
N VAL A 16 8.34 -1.65 -11.59
CA VAL A 16 9.52 -1.12 -12.28
C VAL A 16 9.50 0.42 -12.24
N VAL A 17 10.67 1.02 -12.42
CA VAL A 17 10.83 2.48 -12.47
C VAL A 17 9.88 3.15 -13.46
N GLY A 18 9.35 4.31 -13.06
CA GLY A 18 8.50 5.14 -13.91
C GLY A 18 7.03 4.74 -13.95
N TYR A 19 6.57 3.98 -12.95
CA TYR A 19 5.16 3.65 -12.75
C TYR A 19 4.60 4.30 -11.48
N GLU A 20 3.30 4.53 -11.50
CA GLU A 20 2.50 4.97 -10.36
C GLU A 20 1.26 4.09 -10.28
N ALA A 21 0.63 4.04 -9.11
CA ALA A 21 -0.55 3.22 -8.90
C ALA A 21 -1.47 3.72 -7.79
N THR A 22 -2.72 3.30 -7.87
CA THR A 22 -3.70 3.33 -6.79
C THR A 22 -4.07 1.91 -6.40
N LEU A 23 -4.40 1.74 -5.12
CA LEU A 23 -4.83 0.46 -4.55
C LEU A 23 -6.29 0.54 -4.14
N THR A 24 -7.07 -0.45 -4.53
CA THR A 24 -8.45 -0.64 -4.11
C THR A 24 -8.57 -2.04 -3.50
N ILE A 25 -9.18 -2.15 -2.32
CA ILE A 25 -9.39 -3.44 -1.66
C ILE A 25 -10.86 -3.56 -1.27
N ASP A 26 -11.51 -4.65 -1.67
CA ASP A 26 -12.95 -4.90 -1.46
C ASP A 26 -13.85 -3.77 -1.96
N GLY A 27 -13.41 -3.09 -3.03
CA GLY A 27 -14.11 -1.93 -3.59
C GLY A 27 -13.83 -0.60 -2.88
N ILE A 28 -13.02 -0.59 -1.82
CA ILE A 28 -12.58 0.61 -1.11
C ILE A 28 -11.29 1.12 -1.74
N ALA A 29 -11.35 2.27 -2.40
CA ALA A 29 -10.18 2.94 -2.94
C ALA A 29 -9.36 3.56 -1.80
N LEU A 30 -8.13 3.08 -1.61
CA LEU A 30 -7.23 3.59 -0.58
C LEU A 30 -6.51 4.85 -1.09
N PRO A 31 -6.47 5.93 -0.29
CA PRO A 31 -5.61 7.07 -0.61
C PRO A 31 -4.16 6.58 -0.66
N VAL A 32 -3.41 7.10 -1.63
CA VAL A 32 -1.98 6.81 -1.77
C VAL A 32 -1.19 8.03 -1.33
N THR A 33 -0.27 7.84 -0.39
CA THR A 33 0.66 8.87 0.08
C THR A 33 2.07 8.51 -0.36
N ARG A 34 2.82 9.47 -0.92
CA ARG A 34 4.20 9.23 -1.33
C ARG A 34 5.13 9.36 -0.14
N LEU A 35 6.06 8.41 0.03
CA LEU A 35 7.01 8.42 1.15
C LEU A 35 7.94 9.65 1.14
N ASP A 36 8.29 10.13 -0.05
CA ASP A 36 9.08 11.36 -0.24
C ASP A 36 8.35 12.61 0.31
N GLU A 37 7.02 12.68 0.15
CA GLU A 37 6.21 13.78 0.69
C GLU A 37 6.07 13.71 2.22
N LEU A 38 6.11 12.50 2.80
CA LEU A 38 6.15 12.31 4.25
C LEU A 38 7.47 12.84 4.84
N SER A 39 8.57 12.49 4.20
CA SER A 39 9.92 12.88 4.64
C SER A 39 10.14 14.39 4.56
N ALA A 40 9.47 15.07 3.61
CA ALA A 40 9.49 16.52 3.48
C ALA A 40 8.70 17.25 4.59
N SER A 41 7.73 16.59 5.23
CA SER A 41 6.86 17.19 6.26
C SER A 41 7.35 16.99 7.70
N GLY A 42 8.36 16.14 7.92
CA GLY A 42 8.95 15.90 9.23
C GLY A 42 10.29 15.17 9.08
N GLY A 43 11.36 15.88 9.46
CA GLY A 43 12.78 15.50 9.49
C GLY A 43 13.15 14.08 9.06
N ALA A 44 14.08 13.99 8.10
CA ALA A 44 14.70 12.73 7.67
C ALA A 44 14.93 11.79 8.87
N PRO A 45 14.29 10.61 8.89
CA PRO A 45 14.40 9.69 10.02
C PRO A 45 15.88 9.35 10.23
N GLU A 46 16.33 9.38 11.48
CA GLU A 46 17.68 8.93 11.83
C GLU A 46 17.87 7.49 11.31
N PRO A 47 19.07 7.09 10.84
CA PRO A 47 19.30 5.72 10.41
C PRO A 47 18.99 4.74 11.56
N GLY A 48 17.92 3.96 11.40
CA GLY A 48 17.37 3.06 12.43
C GLY A 48 16.04 3.52 13.06
N ALA A 49 15.55 4.72 12.75
CA ALA A 49 14.25 5.19 13.17
C ALA A 49 13.14 4.47 12.38
N GLN A 50 12.16 3.96 13.11
CA GLN A 50 10.96 3.38 12.53
C GLN A 50 10.11 4.52 11.97
N VAL A 51 9.97 4.56 10.64
CA VAL A 51 9.08 5.51 9.98
C VAL A 51 7.65 5.09 10.28
N GLU A 52 6.91 5.94 11.00
CA GLU A 52 5.50 5.71 11.24
C GLU A 52 4.74 5.95 9.92
N LEU A 53 4.24 4.87 9.33
CA LEU A 53 3.55 4.93 8.05
C LEU A 53 2.16 5.55 8.26
N PRO A 54 1.72 6.47 7.38
CA PRO A 54 0.38 7.03 7.46
C PRO A 54 -0.68 5.92 7.33
N PRO A 55 -1.92 6.16 7.81
CA PRO A 55 -3.05 5.24 7.68
C PRO A 55 -3.61 5.19 6.23
N THR A 56 -2.71 5.13 5.26
CA THR A 56 -2.96 5.18 3.82
C THR A 56 -2.05 4.16 3.11
N ALA A 57 -2.28 3.92 1.82
CA ALA A 57 -1.33 3.14 1.04
C ALA A 57 -0.09 4.01 0.78
N VAL A 58 1.10 3.49 1.08
CA VAL A 58 2.35 4.24 0.98
C VAL A 58 3.09 3.82 -0.29
N TYR A 59 3.30 4.78 -1.20
CA TYR A 59 4.14 4.57 -2.36
C TYR A 59 5.54 5.12 -2.09
N ASP A 60 6.54 4.24 -2.13
CA ASP A 60 7.93 4.64 -2.05
C ASP A 60 8.50 4.82 -3.46
N PRO A 61 8.75 6.06 -3.93
CA PRO A 61 9.31 6.30 -5.25
C PRO A 61 10.79 5.93 -5.36
N GLY A 62 11.50 5.74 -4.24
CA GLY A 62 12.90 5.31 -4.23
C GLY A 62 13.06 3.83 -4.59
N ASN A 63 12.20 2.97 -4.05
CA ASN A 63 12.18 1.53 -4.30
C ASN A 63 11.10 1.13 -5.31
N HIS A 64 10.20 2.03 -5.69
CA HIS A 64 9.05 1.77 -6.57
C HIS A 64 8.11 0.71 -5.97
N VAL A 65 7.85 0.79 -4.66
CA VAL A 65 7.02 -0.16 -3.94
C VAL A 65 5.78 0.54 -3.40
N LEU A 66 4.61 -0.03 -3.65
CA LEU A 66 3.36 0.35 -2.98
C LEU A 66 3.06 -0.64 -1.87
N SER A 67 2.99 -0.15 -0.64
CA SER A 67 2.68 -0.95 0.53
C SER A 67 1.43 -0.45 1.23
N PHE A 68 0.59 -1.35 1.72
CA PHE A 68 -0.53 -1.02 2.59
C PHE A 68 -0.58 -2.00 3.75
N GLN A 69 -0.65 -1.44 4.96
CA GLN A 69 -0.85 -2.17 6.19
C GLN A 69 -2.10 -1.63 6.88
N PRO A 70 -3.10 -2.48 7.17
CA PRO A 70 -4.24 -2.09 7.99
C PRO A 70 -3.78 -1.60 9.36
N GLN A 71 -4.29 -0.43 9.76
CA GLN A 71 -3.97 0.19 11.04
C GLN A 71 -5.11 1.11 11.48
N ILE A 72 -5.13 1.44 12.77
CA ILE A 72 -6.16 2.32 13.34
C ILE A 72 -6.16 3.67 12.61
N GLY A 73 -7.34 4.11 12.19
CA GLY A 73 -7.54 5.34 11.43
C GLY A 73 -7.38 5.22 9.91
N ALA A 74 -7.02 4.04 9.39
CA ALA A 74 -7.05 3.78 7.94
C ALA A 74 -8.48 3.51 7.48
N LEU A 75 -8.73 3.63 6.17
CA LEU A 75 -10.02 3.22 5.59
C LEU A 75 -10.31 1.73 5.78
N ILE A 76 -9.25 0.92 5.90
CA ILE A 76 -9.30 -0.49 6.26
C ILE A 76 -8.40 -0.66 7.46
N GLU A 77 -8.99 -0.73 8.65
CA GLU A 77 -8.25 -0.81 9.91
C GLU A 77 -7.77 -2.24 10.20
N GLU A 78 -8.54 -3.23 9.75
CA GLU A 78 -8.17 -4.64 9.74
C GLU A 78 -8.81 -5.36 8.55
N PHE A 79 -8.21 -6.47 8.12
CA PHE A 79 -8.85 -7.38 7.18
C PHE A 79 -9.72 -8.37 7.96
N SER A 80 -11.01 -8.44 7.62
CA SER A 80 -11.91 -9.45 8.17
C SER A 80 -11.45 -10.86 7.80
N GLN A 81 -11.78 -11.88 8.60
CA GLN A 81 -11.53 -13.26 8.19
C GLN A 81 -12.30 -13.58 6.91
N GLY A 82 -11.62 -14.13 5.90
CA GLY A 82 -12.23 -14.54 4.62
C GLY A 82 -11.47 -14.09 3.38
N GLU A 83 -12.17 -14.14 2.23
CA GLU A 83 -11.64 -13.72 0.93
C GLU A 83 -11.75 -12.21 0.75
N HIS A 84 -10.63 -11.61 0.36
CA HIS A 84 -10.53 -10.22 -0.04
C HIS A 84 -10.12 -10.12 -1.50
N THR A 85 -10.59 -9.06 -2.16
CA THR A 85 -10.18 -8.74 -3.53
C THR A 85 -9.37 -7.45 -3.54
N ALA A 86 -8.11 -7.54 -3.94
CA ALA A 86 -7.27 -6.37 -4.16
C ALA A 86 -7.14 -6.09 -5.66
N VAL A 87 -7.19 -4.80 -5.98
CA VAL A 87 -7.14 -4.26 -7.33
C VAL A 87 -6.11 -3.14 -7.33
N VAL A 88 -5.05 -3.32 -8.10
CA VAL A 88 -4.06 -2.27 -8.35
C VAL A 88 -4.34 -1.67 -9.72
N THR A 89 -4.52 -0.36 -9.76
CA THR A 89 -4.63 0.40 -11.02
C THR A 89 -3.36 1.19 -11.20
N TYR A 90 -2.59 0.90 -12.25
CA TYR A 90 -1.24 1.40 -12.45
C TYR A 90 -1.05 1.99 -13.83
N TRP A 91 -0.20 3.00 -13.96
CA TRP A 91 0.12 3.69 -15.21
C TRP A 91 1.59 4.08 -15.23
N LYS A 92 2.11 4.38 -16.41
CA LYS A 92 3.42 5.04 -16.51
C LYS A 92 3.27 6.48 -16.07
N THR A 93 4.17 6.97 -15.21
CA THR A 93 4.15 8.35 -14.69
C THR A 93 4.01 9.40 -15.79
N LEU A 94 4.66 9.19 -16.94
CA LEU A 94 4.61 10.10 -18.08
C LEU A 94 3.30 10.06 -18.89
N ASP A 95 2.57 8.94 -18.83
CA ASP A 95 1.32 8.75 -19.57
C ASP A 95 0.09 9.17 -18.74
N GLY A 96 0.21 9.19 -17.41
CA GLY A 96 -0.87 9.55 -16.50
C GLY A 96 -1.97 8.49 -16.35
N PRO A 97 -2.92 8.72 -15.42
CA PRO A 97 -3.93 7.74 -15.04
C PRO A 97 -4.95 7.41 -16.14
N GLU A 98 -5.06 8.25 -17.17
CA GLU A 98 -5.92 8.02 -18.34
C GLU A 98 -5.52 6.80 -19.17
N LYS A 99 -4.25 6.39 -19.11
CA LYS A 99 -3.71 5.18 -19.76
C LYS A 99 -3.38 4.09 -18.75
N SER A 100 -4.17 4.03 -17.68
CA SER A 100 -3.99 3.04 -16.63
C SER A 100 -4.36 1.63 -17.07
N ARG A 101 -3.79 0.67 -16.36
CA ARG A 101 -4.07 -0.75 -16.44
C ARG A 101 -4.44 -1.24 -15.06
N THR A 102 -5.21 -2.31 -15.02
CA THR A 102 -5.68 -2.86 -13.75
C THR A 102 -5.23 -4.31 -13.64
N PHE A 103 -4.73 -4.67 -12.46
CA PHE A 103 -4.46 -6.04 -12.08
C PHE A 103 -5.23 -6.36 -10.81
N GLN A 104 -5.97 -7.47 -10.81
CA GLN A 104 -6.80 -7.89 -9.69
C GLN A 104 -6.33 -9.26 -9.21
N TRP A 105 -6.21 -9.40 -7.89
CA TRP A 105 -5.93 -10.68 -7.23
C TRP A 105 -6.82 -10.83 -6.00
N ARG A 106 -6.89 -12.07 -5.50
CA ARG A 106 -7.63 -12.41 -4.29
C ARG A 106 -6.67 -12.99 -3.27
N PHE A 107 -6.92 -12.71 -2.00
CA PHE A 107 -6.16 -13.26 -0.88
C PHE A 107 -7.12 -13.63 0.26
N ILE A 108 -6.69 -14.55 1.12
CA ILE A 108 -7.48 -15.02 2.26
C ILE A 108 -6.79 -14.54 3.54
N THR A 109 -7.56 -13.92 4.43
CA THR A 109 -7.14 -13.61 5.81
C THR A 109 -7.79 -14.61 6.75
N ASP A 110 -7.03 -15.16 7.71
CA ASP A 110 -7.53 -16.07 8.75
C ASP A 110 -7.65 -15.38 10.11
#